data_AF-A0A7S1MM16-F1
#
_entry.id   AF-A0A7S1MM16-F1
#
_cell.length_a   1.000
_cell.length_b   1.000
_cell.length_c   1.000
_cell.angle_alpha   90.00
_cell.angle_beta   90.00
_cell.angle_gamma   90.00
#
_symmetry.space_group_name_H-M   'P 1'
#
loop_
_entity.id
_entity.type
_entity.pdbx_description
1 polymer ?
#
loop_
_entity_poly.entity_id
_entity_poly.type
_entity_poly.pdbx_seq_one_letter_code
_entity_poly.pdbx_strand_id
1 'polypeptide(L)'
;KAIEVFGDEMVDAYHSEFTPLEHYLPHTQTTCYVKLIVNHRDKQRVVGLHYLGPNAGEVMQGFAAAFRAGLKKKDFDAIVGIHPTSAEEIVTLRRTKKSGLDPKKTGC
;
A
#
# COMPACT_ATOMS: atom_id res chain seq x y z
N LYS A 1 10.90 5.15 12.11
CA LYS A 1 10.39 6.54 12.00
C LYS A 1 8.94 6.72 12.43
N ALA A 2 7.90 6.22 11.74
CA ALA A 2 6.50 6.52 12.14
C ALA A 2 6.19 6.09 13.60
N ILE A 3 6.62 4.90 14.01
CA ILE A 3 6.49 4.40 15.39
C ILE A 3 7.22 5.28 16.40
N GLU A 4 8.45 5.71 16.10
CA GLU A 4 9.22 6.63 16.97
C GLU A 4 8.51 7.98 17.16
N VAL A 5 7.81 8.48 16.14
CA VAL A 5 7.16 9.80 16.17
C VAL A 5 5.77 9.75 16.81
N PHE A 6 4.98 8.70 16.54
CA PHE A 6 3.57 8.65 16.94
C PHE A 6 3.28 7.63 18.06
N GLY A 7 4.21 6.73 18.36
CA GLY A 7 4.03 5.58 19.24
C GLY A 7 3.46 4.37 18.49
N ASP A 8 3.88 3.16 18.88
CA ASP A 8 3.49 1.92 18.20
C ASP A 8 1.97 1.72 18.19
N GLU A 9 1.31 1.95 19.33
CA GLU A 9 -0.14 1.83 19.49
C GLU A 9 -0.94 2.72 18.52
N MET A 10 -0.39 3.86 18.12
CA MET A 10 -1.07 4.83 17.26
C MET A 10 -0.83 4.60 15.76
N VAL A 11 0.04 3.66 15.40
CA VAL A 11 0.43 3.41 14.01
C VAL A 11 -0.06 2.04 13.58
N ASP A 12 -0.65 1.98 12.39
CA ASP A 12 -0.84 0.73 11.66
C ASP A 12 -0.20 0.79 10.28
N ALA A 13 0.28 -0.35 9.82
CA ALA A 13 0.81 -0.53 8.47
C ALA A 13 -0.05 -1.56 7.74
N TYR A 14 -0.84 -1.09 6.78
CA TYR A 14 -1.49 -1.97 5.82
C TYR A 14 -0.48 -2.39 4.77
N HIS A 15 -0.48 -3.66 4.36
CA HIS A 15 0.51 -4.17 3.42
C HIS A 15 0.02 -5.35 2.60
N SER A 16 0.67 -5.56 1.45
CA SER A 16 0.46 -6.73 0.61
C SER A 16 1.69 -7.02 -0.23
N GLU A 17 1.89 -8.31 -0.53
CA GLU A 17 2.78 -8.81 -1.57
C GLU A 17 1.94 -9.23 -2.78
N PHE A 18 2.43 -8.92 -3.99
CA PHE A 18 1.74 -9.21 -5.24
C PHE A 18 2.74 -9.49 -6.37
N THR A 19 2.25 -10.07 -7.45
CA THR A 19 3.01 -10.29 -8.69
C THR A 19 2.37 -9.45 -9.80
N PRO A 20 3.12 -8.55 -10.46
CA PRO A 20 2.61 -7.84 -11.64
C PRO A 20 2.13 -8.81 -12.72
N LEU A 21 1.05 -8.46 -13.43
CA LEU A 21 0.49 -9.33 -14.47
C LEU A 21 1.54 -9.67 -15.55
N GLU A 22 2.37 -8.68 -15.89
CA GLU A 22 3.44 -8.77 -16.87
C GLU A 22 4.50 -9.83 -16.52
N HIS A 23 4.60 -10.22 -15.24
CA HIS A 23 5.58 -11.18 -14.75
C HIS A 23 5.06 -12.63 -14.71
N TYR A 24 3.75 -12.86 -14.89
CA TYR A 24 3.17 -14.21 -14.88
C TYR A 24 3.60 -15.05 -16.08
N LEU A 25 3.46 -14.53 -17.30
CA LEU A 25 3.82 -15.24 -18.54
C LEU A 25 5.32 -15.57 -18.67
N PRO A 26 6.26 -14.66 -18.38
CA PRO A 26 7.69 -15.00 -18.43
C PRO A 26 8.14 -15.90 -17.27
N HIS A 27 7.24 -16.30 -16.36
CA HIS A 27 7.53 -17.11 -15.16
C HIS A 27 8.64 -16.51 -14.28
N THR A 28 8.81 -15.18 -14.35
CA THR A 28 9.77 -14.46 -13.51
C THR A 28 9.18 -14.33 -12.12
N GLN A 29 9.71 -15.07 -11.16
CA GLN A 29 9.33 -14.96 -9.75
C GLN A 29 9.83 -13.64 -9.16
N THR A 30 9.06 -12.57 -9.38
CA THR A 30 9.36 -11.25 -8.83
C THR A 30 8.24 -10.84 -7.90
N THR A 31 8.49 -10.91 -6.60
CA THR A 31 7.54 -10.47 -5.59
C THR A 31 7.66 -8.96 -5.41
N CYS A 32 6.56 -8.25 -5.67
CA CYS A 32 6.42 -6.84 -5.36
C CYS A 32 5.78 -6.67 -3.99
N TYR A 33 5.98 -5.50 -3.38
CA TYR A 33 5.48 -5.22 -2.03
C TYR A 33 4.98 -3.77 -1.93
N VAL A 34 3.87 -3.60 -1.22
CA VAL A 34 3.32 -2.28 -0.92
C VAL A 34 3.01 -2.18 0.57
N LYS A 35 3.26 -1.01 1.16
CA LYS A 35 2.79 -0.66 2.52
C LYS A 35 2.25 0.76 2.62
N LEU A 36 1.12 0.90 3.29
CA LEU A 36 0.46 2.16 3.61
C LEU A 36 0.41 2.32 5.14
N ILE A 37 1.09 3.34 5.64
CA ILE A 37 1.25 3.61 7.07
C ILE A 37 0.26 4.70 7.46
N VAL A 38 -0.56 4.42 8.47
CA VAL A 38 -1.60 5.31 8.96
C VAL A 38 -1.36 5.68 10.42
N ASN A 39 -1.82 6.87 10.80
CA ASN A 39 -1.80 7.35 12.17
C ASN A 39 -3.24 7.46 12.72
N HIS A 40 -3.55 6.66 13.73
CA HIS A 40 -4.85 6.61 14.39
C HIS A 40 -5.18 7.89 15.17
N ARG A 41 -4.16 8.58 15.72
CA ARG A 41 -4.34 9.86 16.41
C ARG A 41 -4.99 10.91 15.51
N ASP A 42 -4.83 10.78 14.20
CA ASP A 42 -5.35 11.70 13.20
C ASP A 42 -6.32 11.01 12.23
N LYS A 43 -7.29 10.28 12.78
CA LYS A 43 -8.38 9.64 12.02
C LYS A 43 -7.87 8.80 10.84
N GLN A 44 -6.81 8.00 11.08
CA GLN A 44 -6.12 7.19 10.08
C GLN A 44 -5.55 8.01 8.91
N ARG A 45 -5.03 9.22 9.18
CA ARG A 45 -4.25 9.97 8.18
C ARG A 45 -3.08 9.12 7.72
N VAL A 46 -2.86 9.09 6.41
CA VAL A 46 -1.73 8.39 5.82
C VAL A 46 -0.47 9.21 6.05
N VAL A 47 0.50 8.61 6.72
CA VAL A 47 1.79 9.24 7.08
C VAL A 47 2.97 8.60 6.35
N GLY A 48 2.72 7.57 5.54
CA GLY A 48 3.69 7.02 4.61
C GLY A 48 3.07 6.03 3.63
N LEU A 49 3.58 6.02 2.40
CA LEU A 49 3.33 4.99 1.40
C LEU A 49 4.68 4.56 0.85
N HIS A 50 4.88 3.25 0.75
CA HIS A 50 6.06 2.69 0.12
C HIS A 50 5.63 1.61 -0.84
N TYR A 51 6.29 1.59 -1.99
CA TYR A 51 6.01 0.69 -3.08
C TYR A 51 7.35 0.16 -3.59
N LEU A 52 7.44 -1.16 -3.69
CA LEU A 52 8.54 -1.91 -4.28
C LEU A 52 7.96 -2.72 -5.43
N GLY A 53 8.23 -2.28 -6.66
CA GLY A 53 7.72 -2.90 -7.87
C GLY A 53 8.09 -2.11 -9.12
N PRO A 54 7.63 -2.54 -10.30
CA PRO A 54 7.89 -1.84 -11.56
C PRO A 54 7.28 -0.43 -11.54
N ASN A 55 7.91 0.50 -12.26
CA ASN A 55 7.41 1.87 -12.42
C ASN A 55 7.16 2.61 -11.08
N ALA A 56 8.00 2.36 -10.07
CA ALA A 56 7.81 2.90 -8.73
C ALA A 56 7.78 4.44 -8.71
N GLY A 57 8.54 5.10 -9.58
CA GLY A 57 8.52 6.56 -9.69
C GLY A 57 7.17 7.07 -10.16
N GLU A 58 6.64 6.49 -11.23
CA GLU A 58 5.38 6.85 -11.87
C GLU A 58 4.19 6.60 -10.93
N VAL A 59 4.17 5.42 -10.30
CA VAL A 59 3.14 5.05 -9.32
C VAL A 59 3.17 6.03 -8.14
N MET A 60 4.34 6.25 -7.53
CA MET A 60 4.44 7.11 -6.36
C MET A 60 4.17 8.58 -6.66
N GLN A 61 4.55 9.06 -7.85
CA GLN A 61 4.29 10.43 -8.28
C GLN A 61 2.78 10.72 -8.33
N GLY A 62 1.97 9.77 -8.80
CA GLY A 62 0.50 9.89 -8.82
C GLY A 62 -0.11 10.11 -7.43
N PHE A 63 0.46 9.47 -6.40
CA PHE A 63 -0.01 9.64 -5.01
C PHE A 63 0.60 10.86 -4.32
N ALA A 64 1.72 11.42 -4.79
CA ALA A 64 2.44 12.49 -4.10
C ALA A 64 1.58 13.74 -3.82
N ALA A 65 0.73 14.15 -4.78
CA ALA A 65 -0.21 15.26 -4.59
C ALA A 65 -1.26 14.93 -3.52
N ALA A 66 -1.74 13.69 -3.54
CA ALA A 66 -2.74 13.13 -2.65
C ALA A 66 -2.22 13.12 -1.18
N PHE A 67 -0.94 12.82 -0.99
CA PHE A 67 -0.26 12.95 0.31
C PHE A 67 -0.26 14.39 0.85
N ARG A 68 -0.01 15.38 -0.01
CA ARG A 68 -0.05 16.80 0.38
C ARG A 68 -1.45 17.25 0.79
N ALA A 69 -2.49 16.62 0.26
CA ALA A 69 -3.88 16.89 0.62
C ALA A 69 -4.31 16.27 1.96
N GLY A 70 -3.45 15.48 2.63
CA GLY A 70 -3.74 14.91 3.94
C GLY A 70 -4.72 13.73 3.91
N LEU A 71 -4.67 12.90 2.86
CA LEU A 71 -5.52 11.73 2.72
C LEU A 71 -5.50 10.80 3.93
N LYS A 72 -6.64 10.15 4.14
CA LYS A 72 -6.89 9.13 5.16
C LYS A 72 -7.06 7.77 4.49
N LYS A 73 -6.94 6.71 5.28
CA LYS A 73 -7.12 5.33 4.80
C LYS A 73 -8.45 5.13 4.04
N LYS A 74 -9.53 5.71 4.57
CA LYS A 74 -10.87 5.64 3.96
C LYS A 74 -10.92 6.23 2.55
N ASP A 75 -10.05 7.19 2.24
CA ASP A 75 -10.04 7.84 0.93
C ASP A 75 -9.38 6.91 -0.09
N PHE A 76 -8.35 6.14 0.31
CA PHE A 76 -7.81 5.05 -0.50
C PHE A 76 -8.85 3.94 -0.71
N ASP A 77 -9.60 3.59 0.34
CA ASP A 77 -10.64 2.55 0.26
C ASP A 77 -11.80 2.89 -0.66
N ALA A 78 -12.02 4.19 -0.91
CA ALA A 78 -13.05 4.68 -1.81
C ALA A 78 -12.59 4.74 -3.27
N ILE A 79 -11.27 4.62 -3.54
CA ILE A 79 -10.74 4.62 -4.91
C ILE A 79 -10.98 3.26 -5.55
N VAL A 80 -11.59 3.27 -6.74
CA VAL A 80 -11.70 2.08 -7.58
C VAL A 80 -10.35 1.85 -8.27
N GLY A 81 -9.79 0.65 -8.11
CA GLY A 81 -8.56 0.26 -8.79
C GLY A 81 -8.74 0.20 -10.30
N ILE A 82 -7.71 0.60 -11.04
CA ILE A 82 -7.65 0.40 -12.49
C ILE A 82 -7.03 -0.97 -12.73
N HIS A 83 -7.77 -1.87 -13.37
CA HIS A 83 -7.36 -3.26 -13.56
C HIS A 83 -7.04 -3.57 -15.04
N PRO A 84 -5.96 -4.32 -15.35
CA PRO A 84 -4.89 -4.77 -14.45
C PRO A 84 -3.78 -3.72 -14.31
N THR A 85 -3.49 -3.26 -13.10
CA THR A 85 -2.31 -2.40 -12.85
C THR A 85 -1.63 -2.72 -11.53
N SER A 86 -0.31 -2.63 -11.48
CA SER A 86 0.41 -2.77 -10.20
C SER A 86 0.02 -1.70 -9.16
N ALA A 87 -0.46 -0.54 -9.60
CA ALA A 87 -0.89 0.55 -8.73
C ALA A 87 -2.22 0.27 -8.01
N GLU A 88 -3.08 -0.61 -8.56
CA GLU A 88 -4.36 -0.95 -7.94
C GLU A 88 -4.18 -1.56 -6.54
N GLU A 89 -3.05 -2.24 -6.31
CA GLU A 89 -2.73 -2.86 -5.03
C GLU A 89 -2.63 -1.86 -3.87
N ILE A 90 -2.30 -0.59 -4.16
CA ILE A 90 -2.22 0.47 -3.15
C ILE A 90 -3.61 0.82 -2.59
N VAL A 91 -4.66 0.69 -3.40
CA VAL A 91 -6.03 1.09 -3.03
C VAL A 91 -6.88 -0.08 -2.51
N THR A 92 -6.42 -1.32 -2.66
CA THR A 92 -7.11 -2.52 -2.16
C THR A 92 -6.53 -3.09 -0.86
N LEU A 93 -5.71 -2.32 -0.15
CA LEU A 93 -5.04 -2.77 1.09
C LEU A 93 -6.01 -3.00 2.27
N ARG A 94 -6.03 -4.24 2.77
CA ARG A 94 -6.88 -4.67 3.92
C ARG A 94 -6.11 -5.24 5.11
N ARG A 95 -5.01 -5.97 4.88
CA ARG A 95 -4.25 -6.67 5.93
C ARG A 95 -3.30 -5.71 6.61
N THR A 96 -3.22 -5.75 7.94
CA THR A 96 -2.26 -4.95 8.72
C THR A 96 -1.15 -5.83 9.26
N LYS A 97 0.05 -5.25 9.46
CA LYS A 97 1.15 -5.99 10.11
C LYS A 97 0.76 -6.51 11.50
N LYS A 98 0.01 -5.72 12.27
CA LYS A 98 -0.43 -6.11 13.62
C LYS A 98 -1.45 -7.26 13.63
N SER A 99 -2.20 -7.47 12.55
CA SER A 99 -3.12 -8.61 12.49
C SER A 99 -2.41 -9.94 12.29
N GLY A 100 -1.10 -9.94 11.98
CA GLY A 100 -0.30 -11.15 11.76
C GLY A 100 -0.71 -11.98 10.53
N LEU A 101 -1.59 -11.44 9.68
CA LEU A 101 -2.05 -12.13 8.47
C LEU A 101 -0.95 -12.10 7.41
N ASP A 102 -0.83 -13.20 6.64
CA ASP A 102 0.11 -13.29 5.53
C ASP A 102 -0.14 -12.15 4.51
N PRO A 103 0.86 -11.34 4.12
CA PRO A 103 0.66 -10.29 3.13
C PRO A 103 0.48 -10.79 1.70
N LYS A 104 0.81 -12.05 1.40
CA LYS A 104 0.71 -12.62 0.06
C LYS A 104 -0.72 -12.57 -0.44
N LYS A 105 -0.90 -11.88 -1.56
CA LYS A 105 -2.12 -11.98 -2.34
C LYS A 105 -2.08 -13.31 -3.07
N THR A 106 -2.93 -14.23 -2.65
CA THR A 106 -3.20 -15.45 -3.40
C THR A 106 -3.90 -15.03 -4.70
N GLY A 107 -3.47 -15.62 -5.83
CA GLY A 107 -4.16 -15.43 -7.11
C GLY A 107 -5.60 -15.93 -7.06
N CYS A 108 -6.34 -15.73 -8.15
CA CYS A 108 -7.48 -16.60 -8.44
C CYS A 108 -7.00 -18.02 -8.72
#